data_AF-A0A2V4VVI5-F1
#
_entry.id   AF-A0A2V4VVI5-F1
#
_cell.length_a   1.000
_cell.length_b   1.000
_cell.length_c   1.000
_cell.angle_alpha   90.00
_cell.angle_beta   90.00
_cell.angle_gamma   90.00
#
_symmetry.space_group_name_H-M   'P 1'
#
loop_
_entity.id
_entity.type
_entity.pdbx_description
1 polymer ?
#
loop_
_entity_poly.entity_id
_entity_poly.type
_entity_poly.pdbx_seq_one_letter_code
_entity_poly.pdbx_strand_id
1 'polypeptide(L)'
;MTKYADWYYVREAEKVGLVASMDGVVERNRTELNNRLSAYFRNKMPGYNSYFNEDQCDDVLYSINEYINENKIDKYEIDFPISEGSDIHLLQITDNLQLKILVADEYHGGGDYSKYINVDKFIINEQTTEQDVDMLIEFINKYLNICR
;
A
#
# COMPACT_ATOMS: atom_id res chain seq x y z
N MET A 1 -6.75 23.52 7.75
CA MET A 1 -6.50 22.23 8.41
C MET A 1 -5.10 21.79 8.00
N THR A 2 -4.21 21.46 8.92
CA THR A 2 -2.83 21.07 8.57
C THR A 2 -2.84 19.67 7.97
N LYS A 3 -2.37 19.52 6.72
CA LYS A 3 -2.19 18.21 6.07
C LYS A 3 -0.80 17.70 6.44
N TYR A 4 -0.71 16.49 7.00
CA TYR A 4 0.56 15.84 7.31
C TYR A 4 0.99 14.90 6.18
N ALA A 5 2.25 14.46 6.18
CA ALA A 5 2.73 13.44 5.25
C ALA A 5 2.01 12.10 5.49
N ASP A 6 1.85 11.29 4.45
CA ASP A 6 1.13 10.00 4.50
C ASP A 6 1.70 9.05 5.58
N TRP A 7 3.03 9.05 5.76
CA TRP A 7 3.72 8.37 6.87
C TRP A 7 3.11 8.67 8.26
N TYR A 8 2.72 9.92 8.52
CA TYR A 8 2.15 10.31 9.81
C TYR A 8 0.84 9.56 10.07
N TYR A 9 -0.03 9.46 9.07
CA TYR A 9 -1.31 8.78 9.19
C TYR A 9 -1.14 7.27 9.34
N VAL A 10 -0.18 6.67 8.63
CA VAL A 10 0.19 5.26 8.83
C VAL A 10 0.59 5.02 10.29
N ARG A 11 1.39 5.91 10.87
CA ARG A 11 1.85 5.77 12.26
C ARG A 11 0.75 5.92 13.29
N GLU A 12 -0.18 6.83 13.08
CA GLU A 12 -1.35 6.95 13.96
C GLU A 12 -2.21 5.69 13.88
N ALA A 13 -2.44 5.14 12.69
CA ALA A 13 -3.16 3.89 12.51
C ALA A 13 -2.44 2.69 13.17
N GLU A 14 -1.12 2.60 13.05
CA GLU A 14 -0.30 1.56 13.70
C GLU A 14 -0.47 1.60 15.23
N LYS A 15 -0.50 2.79 15.85
CA LYS A 15 -0.64 2.94 17.31
C LYS A 15 -1.95 2.37 17.84
N VAL A 16 -3.02 2.47 17.07
CA VAL A 16 -4.37 2.03 17.48
C VAL A 16 -4.77 0.67 16.88
N GLY A 17 -3.89 0.02 16.12
CA GLY A 17 -4.17 -1.30 15.53
C GLY A 17 -5.17 -1.25 14.37
N LEU A 18 -5.11 -0.17 13.58
CA LEU A 18 -5.91 0.06 12.37
C LEU A 18 -5.10 -0.16 11.09
N VAL A 19 -4.12 -1.05 11.15
CA VAL A 19 -3.33 -1.51 10.00
C VAL A 19 -3.53 -3.00 9.84
N ALA A 20 -3.86 -3.42 8.62
CA ALA A 20 -4.02 -4.81 8.24
C ALA A 20 -2.89 -5.24 7.29
N SER A 21 -2.38 -6.46 7.47
CA SER A 21 -1.26 -7.02 6.69
C SER A 21 -1.76 -7.93 5.57
N MET A 22 -1.14 -7.78 4.40
CA MET A 22 -1.39 -8.55 3.19
C MET A 22 -0.40 -9.72 3.03
N ASP A 23 0.78 -9.62 3.62
CA ASP A 23 1.92 -10.54 3.44
C ASP A 23 2.13 -11.53 4.61
N GLY A 24 1.35 -11.41 5.69
CA GLY A 24 1.46 -12.27 6.87
C GLY A 24 2.38 -11.73 7.95
N VAL A 25 3.06 -10.59 7.72
CA VAL A 25 3.84 -9.92 8.77
C VAL A 25 2.90 -9.38 9.84
N VAL A 26 3.07 -9.88 11.06
CA VAL A 26 2.16 -9.60 12.17
C VAL A 26 2.41 -8.20 12.74
N GLU A 27 1.37 -7.37 12.74
CA GLU A 27 1.41 -6.04 13.35
C GLU A 27 1.57 -6.10 14.88
N ARG A 28 2.29 -5.11 15.44
CA ARG A 28 2.51 -5.03 16.90
C ARG A 28 1.19 -4.85 17.66
N ASN A 29 0.37 -3.90 17.21
CA ASN A 29 -0.94 -3.62 17.78
C ASN A 29 -2.01 -4.32 16.97
N ARG A 30 -2.86 -5.09 17.67
CA ARG A 30 -3.81 -6.00 17.06
C ARG A 30 -5.19 -5.75 17.62
N THR A 31 -6.16 -5.65 16.73
CA THR A 31 -7.58 -5.58 17.01
C THR A 31 -8.27 -6.81 16.42
N GLU A 32 -9.49 -7.10 16.84
CA GLU A 32 -10.27 -8.17 16.20
C GLU A 32 -10.49 -7.84 14.71
N LEU A 33 -10.73 -6.57 14.41
CA LEU A 33 -11.00 -6.09 13.06
C LEU A 33 -9.77 -6.25 12.14
N ASN A 34 -8.60 -5.75 12.52
CA ASN A 34 -7.44 -5.83 11.63
C ASN A 34 -6.98 -7.28 11.41
N ASN A 35 -7.07 -8.13 12.42
CA ASN A 35 -6.76 -9.56 12.29
C ASN A 35 -7.73 -10.24 11.33
N ARG A 36 -9.04 -9.97 11.47
CA ARG A 36 -10.08 -10.54 10.61
C ARG A 36 -9.88 -10.11 9.16
N LEU A 37 -9.70 -8.81 8.89
CA LEU A 37 -9.53 -8.30 7.53
C LEU A 37 -8.19 -8.74 6.90
N SER A 38 -7.12 -8.83 7.68
CA SER A 38 -5.83 -9.39 7.22
C SER A 38 -5.98 -10.87 6.83
N ALA A 39 -6.67 -11.66 7.65
CA ALA A 39 -6.93 -13.06 7.37
C ALA A 39 -7.83 -13.23 6.14
N TYR A 40 -8.87 -12.42 6.02
CA TYR A 40 -9.77 -12.42 4.86
C TYR A 40 -9.01 -12.15 3.56
N PHE A 41 -8.19 -11.09 3.52
CA PHE A 41 -7.35 -10.77 2.36
C PHE A 41 -6.45 -11.96 1.98
N ARG A 42 -5.68 -12.49 2.93
CA ARG A 42 -4.73 -13.58 2.66
C ARG A 42 -5.40 -14.88 2.23
N ASN A 43 -6.62 -15.14 2.69
CA ASN A 43 -7.40 -16.31 2.25
C ASN A 43 -7.87 -16.16 0.79
N LYS A 44 -8.19 -14.93 0.36
CA LYS A 44 -8.62 -14.63 -1.01
C LYS A 44 -7.46 -14.50 -1.99
N MET A 45 -6.31 -14.00 -1.52
CA MET A 45 -5.09 -13.85 -2.31
C MET A 45 -3.93 -14.65 -1.70
N PRO A 46 -4.00 -15.99 -1.69
CA PRO A 46 -2.93 -16.81 -1.13
C PRO A 46 -1.64 -16.63 -1.93
N GLY A 47 -0.53 -16.38 -1.24
CA GLY A 47 0.77 -16.19 -1.87
C GLY A 47 0.94 -14.86 -2.61
N TYR A 48 0.13 -13.85 -2.30
CA TYR A 48 0.30 -12.50 -2.81
C TYR A 48 1.73 -11.97 -2.55
N ASN A 49 2.48 -11.65 -3.62
CA ASN A 49 3.83 -11.09 -3.52
C ASN A 49 3.80 -9.55 -3.54
N SER A 50 3.76 -8.90 -2.39
CA SER A 50 3.66 -7.44 -2.29
C SER A 50 4.84 -6.66 -2.86
N TYR A 51 5.95 -7.32 -3.18
CA TYR A 51 7.21 -6.70 -3.59
C TYR A 51 7.36 -6.68 -5.12
N PHE A 52 7.66 -5.50 -5.65
CA PHE A 52 7.97 -5.25 -7.06
C PHE A 52 9.39 -4.70 -7.15
N ASN A 53 10.25 -5.37 -7.93
CA ASN A 53 11.65 -4.98 -8.08
C ASN A 53 11.80 -3.81 -9.07
N GLU A 54 13.02 -3.31 -9.23
CA GLU A 54 13.37 -2.22 -10.13
C GLU A 54 12.79 -2.37 -11.54
N ASP A 55 12.88 -3.57 -12.14
CA ASP A 55 12.39 -3.84 -13.51
C ASP A 55 10.87 -3.71 -13.63
N GLN A 56 10.12 -3.82 -12.53
CA GLN A 56 8.66 -3.77 -12.49
C GLN A 56 8.14 -2.39 -12.06
N CYS A 57 8.99 -1.52 -11.51
CA CYS A 57 8.54 -0.31 -10.82
C CYS A 57 7.83 0.67 -11.75
N ASP A 58 8.36 0.90 -12.95
CA ASP A 58 7.79 1.87 -13.90
C ASP A 58 6.38 1.48 -14.33
N ASP A 59 6.14 0.19 -14.63
CA ASP A 59 4.83 -0.34 -15.00
C ASP A 59 3.83 -0.26 -13.82
N VAL A 60 4.32 -0.53 -12.61
CA VAL A 60 3.51 -0.45 -11.39
C VAL A 60 3.11 1.00 -11.09
N LEU A 61 4.05 1.95 -11.18
CA LEU A 61 3.76 3.38 -10.99
C LEU A 61 2.79 3.88 -12.07
N TYR A 62 3.01 3.51 -13.33
CA TYR A 62 2.09 3.85 -14.41
C TYR A 62 0.67 3.39 -14.10
N SER A 63 0.51 2.12 -13.69
CA SER A 63 -0.81 1.53 -13.40
C SER A 63 -1.50 2.15 -12.18
N ILE A 64 -0.73 2.46 -11.13
CA ILE A 64 -1.24 3.16 -9.95
C ILE A 64 -1.72 4.57 -10.32
N ASN A 65 -0.93 5.30 -11.11
CA ASN A 65 -1.28 6.65 -11.54
C ASN A 65 -2.45 6.65 -12.55
N GLU A 66 -2.57 5.63 -13.39
CA GLU A 66 -3.76 5.40 -14.23
C GLU A 66 -5.01 5.25 -13.36
N TYR A 67 -4.95 4.42 -12.31
CA TYR A 67 -6.07 4.27 -11.36
C TYR A 67 -6.44 5.59 -10.68
N ILE A 68 -5.45 6.37 -10.21
CA ILE A 68 -5.67 7.70 -9.60
C ILE A 68 -6.45 8.60 -10.57
N ASN A 69 -6.02 8.65 -11.83
CA ASN A 69 -6.61 9.48 -12.87
C ASN A 69 -8.02 9.02 -13.27
N GLU A 70 -8.21 7.72 -13.53
CA GLU A 70 -9.50 7.13 -13.91
C GLU A 70 -10.58 7.36 -12.84
N ASN A 71 -10.19 7.29 -11.57
CA ASN A 71 -11.11 7.43 -10.43
C ASN A 71 -11.16 8.85 -9.86
N LYS A 72 -10.43 9.81 -10.45
CA LYS A 72 -10.39 11.22 -10.05
C LYS A 72 -10.06 11.41 -8.56
N ILE A 73 -9.11 10.61 -8.07
CA ILE A 73 -8.65 10.69 -6.69
C ILE A 73 -7.87 12.00 -6.53
N ASP A 74 -8.19 12.81 -5.51
CA ASP A 74 -7.48 14.06 -5.19
C ASP A 74 -6.11 13.77 -4.57
N LYS A 75 -5.19 13.29 -5.42
CA LYS A 75 -3.81 12.96 -5.09
C LYS A 75 -2.91 13.33 -6.28
N TYR A 76 -1.72 13.84 -5.97
CA TYR A 76 -0.67 13.94 -6.97
C TYR A 76 -0.19 12.54 -7.38
N GLU A 77 0.37 12.45 -8.58
CA GLU A 77 1.01 11.24 -9.07
C GLU A 77 2.05 10.72 -8.06
N ILE A 78 2.05 9.41 -7.86
CA ILE A 78 3.04 8.71 -7.05
C ILE A 78 4.25 8.45 -7.94
N ASP A 79 5.42 8.82 -7.44
CA ASP A 79 6.70 8.66 -8.13
C ASP A 79 7.79 8.37 -7.08
N PHE A 80 8.98 7.98 -7.53
CA PHE A 80 10.15 7.85 -6.66
C PHE A 80 10.55 9.20 -6.04
N PRO A 81 11.17 9.18 -4.85
CA PRO A 81 11.64 10.40 -4.22
C PRO A 81 12.70 11.09 -5.09
N ILE A 82 12.63 12.43 -5.17
CA ILE A 82 13.54 13.24 -6.00
C ILE A 82 15.01 13.06 -5.60
N SER A 83 15.24 12.83 -4.32
CA SER A 83 16.54 12.47 -3.75
C SER A 83 16.45 11.07 -3.19
N GLU A 84 17.61 10.40 -3.12
CA GLU A 84 17.76 9.09 -2.48
C GLU A 84 16.96 8.99 -1.16
N GLY A 85 16.18 7.92 -1.03
CA GLY A 85 15.37 7.64 0.15
C GLY A 85 14.18 6.75 -0.16
N SER A 86 13.24 6.75 0.77
CA SER A 86 11.96 6.09 0.63
C SER A 86 10.82 6.99 1.05
N ASP A 87 9.71 6.86 0.33
CA ASP A 87 8.48 7.59 0.61
C ASP A 87 7.31 6.61 0.78
N ILE A 88 6.42 6.95 1.70
CA ILE A 88 5.18 6.22 1.92
C ILE A 88 4.04 7.06 1.37
N HIS A 89 3.20 6.43 0.56
CA HIS A 89 1.97 7.00 0.04
C HIS A 89 0.76 6.21 0.52
N LEU A 90 -0.33 6.92 0.79
CA LEU A 90 -1.66 6.35 1.01
C LEU A 90 -2.53 6.60 -0.21
N LEU A 91 -2.97 5.52 -0.84
CA LEU A 91 -3.91 5.53 -1.95
C LEU A 91 -5.29 5.15 -1.46
N GLN A 92 -6.28 6.02 -1.65
CA GLN A 92 -7.66 5.71 -1.29
C GLN A 92 -8.22 4.65 -2.24
N ILE A 93 -8.72 3.54 -1.69
CA ILE A 93 -9.39 2.49 -2.45
C ILE A 93 -10.90 2.57 -2.21
N THR A 94 -11.29 2.77 -0.96
CA THR A 94 -12.67 3.08 -0.55
C THR A 94 -12.65 4.18 0.51
N ASP A 95 -13.83 4.66 0.93
CA ASP A 95 -13.94 5.62 2.03
C ASP A 95 -13.41 5.08 3.37
N ASN A 96 -13.31 3.76 3.50
CA ASN A 96 -12.89 3.08 4.74
C ASN A 96 -11.55 2.36 4.61
N LEU A 97 -10.91 2.39 3.44
CA LEU A 97 -9.69 1.63 3.19
C LEU A 97 -8.73 2.42 2.32
N GLN A 98 -7.49 2.56 2.82
CA GLN A 98 -6.39 3.15 2.08
C GLN A 98 -5.25 2.15 1.94
N LEU A 99 -4.76 1.95 0.73
CA LEU A 99 -3.60 1.12 0.44
C LEU A 99 -2.32 1.88 0.80
N LYS A 100 -1.43 1.24 1.55
CA LYS A 100 -0.09 1.77 1.82
C LYS A 100 0.85 1.31 0.71
N ILE A 101 1.54 2.27 0.12
CA ILE A 101 2.52 2.06 -0.94
C ILE A 101 3.84 2.63 -0.45
N LEU A 102 4.86 1.78 -0.33
CA LEU A 102 6.24 2.20 -0.08
C LEU A 102 6.97 2.24 -1.42
N VAL A 103 7.52 3.39 -1.78
CA VAL A 103 8.46 3.54 -2.90
C VAL A 103 9.85 3.76 -2.30
N ALA A 104 10.85 3.05 -2.81
CA ALA A 104 12.23 3.15 -2.33
C ALA A 104 13.19 3.28 -3.50
N ASP A 105 14.09 4.26 -3.39
CA ASP A 105 15.22 4.52 -4.27
C ASP A 105 16.41 4.87 -3.36
N GLU A 106 17.04 3.84 -2.78
CA GLU A 106 18.00 3.98 -1.69
C GLU A 106 19.40 3.47 -2.07
N TYR A 107 20.44 4.23 -1.74
CA TYR A 107 21.85 3.86 -1.96
C TYR A 107 22.53 3.55 -0.62
N HIS A 108 22.86 2.28 -0.39
CA HIS A 108 23.40 1.82 0.89
C HIS A 108 24.92 1.97 1.01
N GLY A 109 25.57 2.54 0.00
CA GLY A 109 27.02 2.65 -0.07
C GLY A 109 27.71 1.44 -0.70
N GLY A 110 28.93 1.62 -1.19
CA GLY A 110 29.73 0.52 -1.74
C GLY A 110 29.22 -0.05 -3.07
N GLY A 111 28.30 0.66 -3.75
CA GLY A 111 27.65 0.19 -4.97
C GLY A 111 26.36 -0.62 -4.71
N ASP A 112 25.97 -0.79 -3.45
CA ASP A 112 24.71 -1.41 -3.07
C ASP A 112 23.56 -0.42 -3.18
N TYR A 113 22.46 -0.86 -3.78
CA TYR A 113 21.34 -0.01 -4.19
C TYR A 113 20.05 -0.81 -4.12
N SER A 114 18.96 -0.14 -3.73
CA SER A 114 17.64 -0.74 -3.63
C SER A 114 16.62 0.18 -4.27
N LYS A 115 16.11 -0.23 -5.44
CA LYS A 115 14.94 0.38 -6.07
C LYS A 115 13.80 -0.62 -6.15
N TYR A 116 12.70 -0.30 -5.48
CA TYR A 116 11.55 -1.20 -5.39
C TYR A 116 10.27 -0.47 -4.95
N ILE A 117 9.15 -1.17 -5.12
CA ILE A 117 7.84 -0.78 -4.58
C ILE A 117 7.31 -1.93 -3.73
N ASN A 118 6.78 -1.61 -2.55
CA ASN A 118 6.15 -2.60 -1.68
C ASN A 118 4.73 -2.18 -1.28
N VAL A 119 3.78 -3.10 -1.47
CA VAL A 119 2.35 -2.92 -1.24
C VAL A 119 1.86 -3.99 -0.26
N ASP A 120 2.33 -3.89 0.98
CA ASP A 120 2.25 -4.97 1.98
C ASP A 120 1.08 -4.83 2.98
N LYS A 121 0.48 -3.65 3.05
CA LYS A 121 -0.47 -3.28 4.10
C LYS A 121 -1.54 -2.33 3.58
N PHE A 122 -2.67 -2.33 4.28
CA PHE A 122 -3.70 -1.32 4.11
C PHE A 122 -4.17 -0.79 5.46
N ILE A 123 -4.53 0.49 5.44
CA ILE A 123 -5.08 1.23 6.58
C ILE A 123 -6.59 1.09 6.55
N ILE A 124 -7.16 0.82 7.72
CA ILE A 124 -8.59 0.61 7.93
C ILE A 124 -9.14 1.63 8.93
N ASN A 125 -10.45 1.72 9.03
CA ASN A 125 -11.16 2.38 10.12
C ASN A 125 -12.13 1.39 10.77
N GLU A 126 -12.89 1.84 11.76
CA GLU A 126 -13.83 0.98 12.50
C GLU A 126 -15.02 0.50 11.65
N GLN A 127 -15.27 1.14 10.50
CA GLN A 127 -16.35 0.80 9.58
C GLN A 127 -15.89 -0.09 8.41
N THR A 128 -14.60 -0.40 8.29
CA THR A 128 -14.09 -1.20 7.19
C THR A 128 -14.67 -2.61 7.19
N THR A 129 -15.14 -3.03 6.02
CA THR A 129 -15.82 -4.31 5.79
C THR A 129 -15.00 -5.23 4.90
N GLU A 130 -15.44 -6.48 4.76
CA GLU A 130 -14.85 -7.43 3.80
C GLU A 130 -15.11 -6.99 2.35
N GLN A 131 -16.20 -6.25 2.09
CA GLN A 131 -16.48 -5.68 0.77
C GLN A 131 -15.45 -4.61 0.39
N ASP A 132 -14.97 -3.79 1.34
CA ASP A 132 -13.86 -2.87 1.09
C ASP A 132 -12.58 -3.62 0.70
N VAL A 133 -12.34 -4.78 1.32
CA VAL A 133 -11.20 -5.65 0.99
C VAL A 133 -11.39 -6.30 -0.38
N ASP A 134 -12.61 -6.68 -0.77
CA ASP A 134 -12.90 -7.18 -2.11
C ASP A 134 -12.58 -6.11 -3.18
N MET A 135 -12.92 -4.84 -2.94
CA MET A 135 -12.55 -3.71 -3.82
C MET A 135 -11.02 -3.53 -3.93
N LEU A 136 -10.29 -3.70 -2.83
CA LEU A 136 -8.82 -3.71 -2.86
C LEU A 136 -8.28 -4.87 -3.73
N ILE A 137 -8.86 -6.06 -3.61
CA ILE A 137 -8.46 -7.22 -4.40
C ILE A 137 -8.74 -6.98 -5.90
N GLU A 138 -9.88 -6.36 -6.24
CA GLU A 138 -10.20 -5.96 -7.61
C GLU A 138 -9.17 -4.97 -8.16
N PHE A 139 -8.81 -3.94 -7.38
CA PHE A 139 -7.73 -3.02 -7.74
C PHE A 139 -6.42 -3.77 -8.02
N ILE A 140 -5.99 -4.64 -7.12
CA ILE A 140 -4.75 -5.42 -7.29
C ILE A 140 -4.80 -6.27 -8.55
N ASN A 141 -5.90 -6.97 -8.78
CA ASN A 141 -6.06 -7.85 -9.93
C ASN A 141 -6.05 -7.08 -11.25
N LYS A 142 -6.64 -5.88 -11.28
CA LYS A 142 -6.75 -5.06 -12.48
C LYS A 142 -5.47 -4.29 -12.79
N TYR A 143 -4.82 -3.71 -11.77
CA TYR A 143 -3.72 -2.74 -11.98
C TYR A 143 -2.34 -3.27 -11.58
N LEU A 144 -2.23 -4.25 -10.68
CA LEU A 144 -0.91 -4.69 -10.17
C LEU A 144 -0.49 -6.08 -10.64
N ASN A 145 -1.44 -6.95 -10.99
CA ASN A 145 -1.13 -8.30 -11.48
C ASN A 145 -0.66 -8.33 -12.94
N ILE A 146 -0.76 -7.23 -13.69
CA ILE A 146 -0.26 -7.16 -15.08
C ILE A 146 1.27 -7.21 -15.17
N CYS A 147 1.97 -6.93 -14.06
CA CYS A 147 3.43 -6.91 -13.99
C CYS A 147 4.05 -8.21 -13.44
N ARG A 148 3.24 -9.25 -13.19
CA ARG A 148 3.64 -10.51 -12.53
C ARG A 148 3.73 -11.70 -13.47
#